data_AF-A0A935RIL8-F1
#
_entry.id   AF-A0A935RIL8-F1
#
_cell.length_a   1.000
_cell.length_b   1.000
_cell.length_c   1.000
_cell.angle_alpha   90.00
_cell.angle_beta   90.00
_cell.angle_gamma   90.00
#
_symmetry.space_group_name_H-M   'P 1'
#
loop_
_entity.id
_entity.type
_entity.pdbx_description
1 polymer ?
#
loop_
_entity_poly.entity_id
_entity_poly.type
_entity_poly.pdbx_seq_one_letter_code
_entity_poly.pdbx_strand_id
1 'polypeptide(L)'
;MMNLKRKSKGLMKTLGLVTMLALSVAVTGCSDDDDNPMTPMGEGAELRVVHASPDAGNVDIYAEGVAAPLLTNVPYTATSAYLDLAPGQYNIQLRAAGAAASSTPVFETGMVTVPEGARITAIAAGLAGSSNAADKLRVLLMAESFAAPGAGNAIVRVVHASADAPTVAVDVGNDGTPEIASLARFADTGAAGVALPAGSPLALGIWVASPLSKVTSLTTPALPAGAEIFVIATGLVGELPRAADGFGLLAVGPAGTIGLIRQDPTVFVLHASPDAPEVDVNLGGTATTLVNDLAFGELSAPLQVAPGAYTLDVRVAAGGAFVAAYSTPSLAAGERYLAIASGYAADPARAFTVVPFGETFGDAVGARVRVVHASPDAPAVNVGVLNGASITPVADFSNLAFGQASSAAGTALAAGALTVGVAGAGTTTPVVASFDLGLTAGLRAFAVAGGSLAASGETFRLLVVDATTFPWQVATVLPN
;
A
#
# COMPACT_ATOMS: atom_id res chain seq x y z
N MET A 1 54.12 -8.25 -8.09
CA MET A 1 55.38 -8.59 -7.38
C MET A 1 55.05 -8.88 -5.91
N MET A 2 55.52 -10.05 -5.44
CA MET A 2 55.66 -10.56 -4.05
C MET A 2 54.49 -10.41 -3.06
N ASN A 3 53.69 -11.47 -2.80
CA ASN A 3 53.93 -12.62 -1.91
C ASN A 3 54.37 -12.27 -0.47
N LEU A 4 53.58 -12.69 0.52
CA LEU A 4 54.08 -13.58 1.57
C LEU A 4 52.97 -14.51 2.10
N LYS A 5 53.25 -15.81 2.00
CA LYS A 5 52.48 -16.94 2.56
C LYS A 5 52.74 -17.09 4.05
N ARG A 6 51.78 -17.65 4.79
CA ARG A 6 52.11 -18.60 5.86
C ARG A 6 51.12 -19.77 5.90
N LYS A 7 51.66 -20.95 5.61
CA LYS A 7 51.07 -22.27 5.85
C LYS A 7 51.31 -22.65 7.32
N SER A 8 50.37 -23.40 7.90
CA SER A 8 50.73 -24.55 8.74
C SER A 8 49.74 -25.69 8.49
N LYS A 9 50.28 -26.82 8.03
CA LYS A 9 49.60 -28.12 7.90
C LYS A 9 50.01 -29.01 9.07
N GLY A 10 49.08 -29.85 9.50
CA GLY A 10 49.35 -31.27 9.81
C GLY A 10 49.05 -31.68 11.25
N LEU A 11 48.09 -32.61 11.44
CA LEU A 11 48.34 -34.07 11.61
C LEU A 11 47.00 -34.75 12.00
N MET A 12 46.30 -35.40 11.06
CA MET A 12 46.18 -36.87 10.89
C MET A 12 45.82 -37.67 12.17
N LYS A 13 44.58 -38.19 12.18
CA LYS A 13 44.16 -39.61 12.08
C LYS A 13 43.88 -40.29 13.42
N THR A 14 42.65 -40.75 13.62
CA THR A 14 42.40 -42.20 13.79
C THR A 14 40.94 -42.58 13.53
N LEU A 15 40.80 -43.76 12.93
CA LEU A 15 39.62 -44.46 12.45
C LEU A 15 39.20 -45.47 13.53
N GLY A 16 37.90 -45.65 13.77
CA GLY A 16 37.40 -46.63 14.72
C GLY A 16 35.94 -47.01 14.47
N LEU A 17 35.74 -47.95 13.56
CA LEU A 17 34.50 -48.68 13.28
C LEU A 17 34.31 -49.78 14.35
N VAL A 18 33.19 -49.82 15.08
CA VAL A 18 32.72 -51.02 15.81
C VAL A 18 31.20 -51.15 15.75
N THR A 19 30.79 -52.39 15.49
CA THR A 19 29.52 -53.05 15.20
C THR A 19 28.42 -53.05 16.27
N MET A 20 27.18 -53.21 15.78
CA MET A 20 25.92 -53.65 16.41
C MET A 20 26.03 -54.47 17.71
N LEU A 21 25.16 -54.16 18.68
CA LEU A 21 24.54 -55.16 19.55
C LEU A 21 23.12 -54.71 19.95
N ALA A 22 22.11 -55.45 19.47
CA ALA A 22 20.74 -55.38 19.96
C ALA A 22 20.62 -56.19 21.25
N LEU A 23 20.07 -55.59 22.31
CA LEU A 23 19.73 -56.29 23.54
C LEU A 23 18.37 -55.79 24.05
N SER A 24 17.36 -56.62 23.84
CA SER A 24 16.02 -56.47 24.41
C SER A 24 16.05 -56.82 25.90
N VAL A 25 15.74 -55.84 26.74
CA VAL A 25 15.47 -56.04 28.16
C VAL A 25 14.02 -55.65 28.42
N ALA A 26 13.21 -56.66 28.76
CA ALA A 26 11.91 -56.44 29.37
C ALA A 26 12.15 -56.06 30.84
N VAL A 27 11.68 -54.87 31.24
CA VAL A 27 11.53 -54.49 32.65
C VAL A 27 10.05 -54.47 32.96
N THR A 28 9.64 -55.38 33.84
CA THR A 28 8.44 -55.30 34.66
C THR A 28 8.89 -54.92 36.07
N GLY A 29 8.29 -53.87 36.66
CA GLY A 29 8.57 -53.49 38.05
C GLY A 29 7.89 -52.20 38.51
N CYS A 30 6.82 -52.37 39.29
CA CYS A 30 6.27 -51.55 40.40
C CYS A 30 5.88 -50.09 40.12
N SER A 31 4.59 -49.71 40.13
CA SER A 31 3.71 -49.45 41.30
C SER A 31 4.27 -48.44 42.30
N ASP A 32 3.88 -47.15 42.20
CA ASP A 32 3.15 -46.43 43.25
C ASP A 32 2.68 -45.07 42.73
N ASP A 33 1.51 -44.67 43.21
CA ASP A 33 0.69 -43.53 42.82
C ASP A 33 1.39 -42.16 42.92
N ASP A 34 1.32 -41.38 41.84
CA ASP A 34 1.24 -39.91 41.84
C ASP A 34 0.65 -39.45 40.49
N ASP A 35 -0.58 -39.88 40.21
CA ASP A 35 -1.38 -39.38 39.09
C ASP A 35 -1.89 -37.96 39.42
N ASN A 36 -1.04 -36.96 39.18
CA ASN A 36 -1.58 -35.71 38.68
C ASN A 36 -1.70 -35.87 37.16
N PRO A 37 -2.90 -36.08 36.59
CA PRO A 37 -3.05 -36.04 35.16
C PRO A 37 -2.89 -34.57 34.74
N MET A 38 -1.66 -34.15 34.48
CA MET A 38 -1.47 -33.32 33.31
C MET A 38 -1.76 -34.22 32.12
N THR A 39 -3.04 -34.31 31.76
CA THR A 39 -3.44 -34.80 30.45
C THR A 39 -2.59 -34.06 29.43
N PRO A 40 -1.83 -34.77 28.56
CA PRO A 40 -1.28 -34.14 27.38
C PRO A 40 -2.43 -33.41 26.68
N MET A 41 -2.27 -32.12 26.36
CA MET A 41 -3.20 -31.44 25.46
C MET A 41 -3.17 -32.24 24.16
N GLY A 42 -4.23 -33.01 23.89
CA GLY A 42 -4.19 -34.12 22.95
C GLY A 42 -3.95 -33.69 21.51
N GLU A 43 -3.14 -34.48 20.80
CA GLU A 43 -3.07 -34.47 19.34
C GLU A 43 -4.48 -34.76 18.80
N GLY A 44 -5.07 -33.79 18.10
CA GLY A 44 -6.39 -33.97 17.53
C GLY A 44 -6.81 -32.85 16.59
N ALA A 45 -6.71 -31.59 17.00
CA ALA A 45 -7.05 -30.44 16.16
C ALA A 45 -5.95 -29.37 16.20
N GLU A 46 -5.85 -28.56 15.15
CA GLU A 46 -4.92 -27.44 15.05
C GLU A 46 -5.70 -26.13 14.93
N LEU A 47 -5.30 -25.10 15.69
CA LEU A 47 -5.84 -23.74 15.58
C LEU A 47 -4.71 -22.75 15.34
N ARG A 48 -4.89 -21.82 14.41
CA ARG A 48 -4.06 -20.61 14.32
C ARG A 48 -4.91 -19.36 14.25
N VAL A 49 -4.31 -18.23 14.58
CA VAL A 49 -4.95 -16.91 14.53
C VAL A 49 -4.31 -16.06 13.44
N VAL A 50 -5.15 -15.39 12.66
CA VAL A 50 -4.75 -14.30 11.76
C VAL A 50 -5.33 -13.00 12.30
N HIS A 51 -4.47 -12.01 12.54
CA HIS A 51 -4.91 -10.70 12.99
C HIS A 51 -5.20 -9.77 11.80
N ALA A 52 -6.47 -9.57 11.47
CA ALA A 52 -6.93 -8.72 10.37
C ALA A 52 -7.82 -7.54 10.83
N SER A 53 -7.80 -7.20 12.12
CA SER A 53 -8.43 -5.99 12.67
C SER A 53 -7.41 -4.85 12.76
N PRO A 54 -7.60 -3.71 12.08
CA PRO A 54 -6.59 -2.65 12.02
C PRO A 54 -6.48 -1.80 13.29
N ASP A 55 -7.51 -1.74 14.14
CA ASP A 55 -7.58 -0.85 15.31
C ASP A 55 -7.53 -1.57 16.67
N ALA A 56 -7.46 -2.90 16.69
CA ALA A 56 -7.42 -3.67 17.94
C ALA A 56 -6.09 -3.58 18.70
N GLY A 57 -5.05 -3.00 18.10
CA GLY A 57 -3.68 -3.07 18.59
C GLY A 57 -3.14 -4.50 18.54
N ASN A 58 -2.08 -4.80 19.29
CA ASN A 58 -1.64 -6.18 19.44
C ASN A 58 -2.54 -6.91 20.43
N VAL A 59 -2.81 -8.19 20.19
CA VAL A 59 -3.69 -9.00 21.05
C VAL A 59 -3.02 -10.24 21.60
N ASP A 60 -3.42 -10.60 22.82
CA ASP A 60 -3.19 -11.91 23.41
C ASP A 60 -4.45 -12.77 23.22
N ILE A 61 -4.26 -14.07 22.99
CA ILE A 61 -5.34 -15.03 22.75
C ILE A 61 -5.42 -15.98 23.95
N TYR A 62 -6.61 -16.13 24.51
CA TYR A 62 -6.89 -16.99 25.66
C TYR A 62 -8.01 -17.98 25.34
N ALA A 63 -8.00 -19.12 26.03
CA ALA A 63 -9.22 -19.87 26.28
C ALA A 63 -9.79 -19.44 27.64
N GLU A 64 -11.11 -19.25 27.71
CA GLU A 64 -11.78 -18.89 28.96
C GLU A 64 -11.44 -19.86 30.10
N GLY A 65 -11.13 -19.31 31.28
CA GLY A 65 -10.73 -20.09 32.46
C GLY A 65 -9.25 -20.49 32.48
N VAL A 66 -8.49 -20.26 31.40
CA VAL A 66 -7.04 -20.51 31.36
C VAL A 66 -6.28 -19.23 31.75
N ALA A 67 -5.43 -19.32 32.76
CA ALA A 67 -4.71 -18.17 33.30
C ALA A 67 -3.58 -17.66 32.39
N ALA A 68 -2.96 -18.55 31.60
CA ALA A 68 -1.91 -18.21 30.66
C ALA A 68 -2.47 -18.01 29.25
N PRO A 69 -1.98 -17.01 28.49
CA PRO A 69 -2.35 -16.84 27.09
C PRO A 69 -1.89 -18.02 26.26
N LEU A 70 -2.72 -18.45 25.31
CA LEU A 70 -2.39 -19.42 24.25
C LEU A 70 -1.42 -18.80 23.23
N LEU A 71 -1.62 -17.52 22.90
CA LEU A 71 -0.74 -16.73 22.05
C LEU A 71 -0.54 -15.36 22.69
N THR A 72 0.67 -14.81 22.58
CA THR A 72 0.98 -13.48 23.12
C THR A 72 1.38 -12.52 22.01
N ASN A 73 0.98 -11.26 22.18
CA ASN A 73 1.44 -10.12 21.40
C ASN A 73 1.35 -10.35 19.89
N VAL A 74 0.22 -10.87 19.41
CA VAL A 74 -0.03 -11.07 17.97
C VAL A 74 -0.31 -9.70 17.36
N PRO A 75 0.56 -9.17 16.47
CA PRO A 75 0.35 -7.86 15.86
C PRO A 75 -0.61 -7.94 14.66
N TYR A 76 -1.19 -6.80 14.29
CA TYR A 76 -1.96 -6.67 13.05
C TYR A 76 -1.15 -7.17 11.84
N THR A 77 -1.82 -7.90 10.94
CA THR A 77 -1.28 -8.62 9.76
C THR A 77 -0.43 -9.86 10.05
N ALA A 78 -0.24 -10.26 11.31
CA ALA A 78 0.44 -11.51 11.62
C ALA A 78 -0.51 -12.72 11.64
N THR A 79 0.08 -13.85 11.34
CA THR A 79 -0.49 -15.18 11.51
C THR A 79 0.35 -15.93 12.54
N SER A 80 -0.29 -16.53 13.55
CA SER A 80 0.41 -17.36 14.53
C SER A 80 0.86 -18.69 13.94
N ALA A 81 1.75 -19.39 14.64
CA ALA A 81 1.90 -20.83 14.44
C ALA A 81 0.58 -21.55 14.77
N TYR A 82 0.44 -22.78 14.27
CA TYR A 82 -0.63 -23.66 14.72
C TYR A 82 -0.39 -24.06 16.18
N LEU A 83 -1.48 -24.11 16.93
CA LEU A 83 -1.59 -24.61 18.27
C LEU A 83 -2.31 -25.94 18.23
N ASP A 84 -1.72 -26.96 18.85
CA ASP A 84 -2.41 -28.22 19.09
C ASP A 84 -3.48 -28.03 20.17
N LEU A 85 -4.70 -28.43 19.84
CA LEU A 85 -5.83 -28.39 20.74
C LEU A 85 -6.50 -29.76 20.78
N ALA A 86 -6.91 -30.15 21.99
CA ALA A 86 -7.82 -31.27 22.12
C ALA A 86 -9.17 -30.93 21.47
N PRO A 87 -9.84 -31.87 20.78
CA PRO A 87 -11.20 -31.67 20.30
C PRO A 87 -12.14 -31.34 21.46
N GLY A 88 -13.04 -30.38 21.28
CA GLY A 88 -13.90 -29.92 22.39
C GLY A 88 -14.61 -28.60 22.13
N GLN A 89 -15.15 -27.98 23.19
CA GLN A 89 -15.72 -26.65 23.13
C GLN A 89 -14.81 -25.65 23.82
N TYR A 90 -14.58 -24.52 23.17
CA TYR A 90 -13.74 -23.43 23.69
C TYR A 90 -14.46 -22.10 23.54
N ASN A 91 -14.36 -21.24 24.55
CA ASN A 91 -14.61 -19.81 24.38
C ASN A 91 -13.26 -19.11 24.22
N ILE A 92 -12.97 -18.67 23.00
CA ILE A 92 -11.72 -17.99 22.68
C ILE A 92 -11.89 -16.50 22.92
N GLN A 93 -10.97 -15.94 23.70
CA GLN A 93 -10.98 -14.54 24.13
C GLN A 93 -9.77 -13.81 23.56
N LEU A 94 -10.02 -12.66 22.93
CA LEU A 94 -9.00 -11.72 22.49
C LEU A 94 -8.89 -10.64 23.57
N ARG A 95 -7.67 -10.36 24.02
CA ARG A 95 -7.35 -9.32 25.00
C ARG A 95 -6.28 -8.41 24.44
N ALA A 96 -6.27 -7.14 24.84
CA ALA A 96 -5.14 -6.26 24.53
C ALA A 96 -3.84 -6.89 25.06
N ALA A 97 -2.77 -6.86 24.27
CA ALA A 97 -1.51 -7.51 24.63
C ALA A 97 -0.97 -7.01 25.98
N GLY A 98 -0.63 -7.95 26.87
CA GLY A 98 -0.14 -7.67 28.22
C GLY A 98 -1.23 -7.28 29.23
N ALA A 99 -2.51 -7.27 28.84
CA ALA A 99 -3.61 -7.11 29.80
C ALA A 99 -3.68 -8.32 30.74
N ALA A 100 -4.06 -8.08 32.00
CA ALA A 100 -4.26 -9.16 32.97
C ALA A 100 -5.31 -10.15 32.46
N ALA A 101 -5.14 -11.45 32.74
CA ALA A 101 -6.09 -12.49 32.34
C ALA A 101 -7.51 -12.26 32.90
N SER A 102 -7.64 -11.52 34.00
CA SER A 102 -8.90 -11.12 34.63
C SER A 102 -9.54 -9.84 34.03
N SER A 103 -8.91 -9.21 33.05
CA SER A 103 -9.48 -8.04 32.36
C SER A 103 -10.78 -8.42 31.62
N THR A 104 -11.48 -7.45 31.05
CA THR A 104 -12.55 -7.73 30.09
C THR A 104 -11.93 -8.02 28.71
N PRO A 105 -12.30 -9.10 28.01
CA PRO A 105 -11.86 -9.31 26.63
C PRO A 105 -12.30 -8.16 25.71
N VAL A 106 -11.49 -7.83 24.70
CA VAL A 106 -11.93 -6.94 23.60
C VAL A 106 -12.91 -7.67 22.67
N PHE A 107 -12.82 -9.00 22.62
CA PHE A 107 -13.77 -9.87 21.95
C PHE A 107 -13.75 -11.27 22.58
N GLU A 108 -14.89 -11.94 22.55
CA GLU A 108 -14.98 -13.37 22.86
C GLU A 108 -15.92 -14.07 21.88
N THR A 109 -15.59 -15.31 21.49
CA THR A 109 -16.34 -16.05 20.48
C THR A 109 -17.66 -16.60 21.01
N GLY A 110 -17.81 -16.73 22.33
CA GLY A 110 -18.72 -17.70 22.93
C GLY A 110 -18.20 -19.12 22.72
N MET A 111 -18.93 -20.13 23.21
CA MET A 111 -18.55 -21.53 23.05
C MET A 111 -18.59 -21.95 21.57
N VAL A 112 -17.44 -22.31 21.03
CA VAL A 112 -17.26 -22.84 19.68
C VAL A 112 -16.73 -24.26 19.73
N THR A 113 -17.26 -25.12 18.85
CA THR A 113 -16.82 -26.52 18.75
C THR A 113 -15.58 -26.62 17.87
N VAL A 114 -14.54 -27.26 18.39
CA VAL A 114 -13.32 -27.66 17.69
C VAL A 114 -13.42 -29.17 17.42
N PRO A 115 -13.69 -29.59 16.17
CA PRO A 115 -13.83 -31.01 15.82
C PRO A 115 -12.48 -31.74 15.86
N GLU A 116 -12.54 -33.06 16.03
CA GLU A 116 -11.37 -33.93 15.88
C GLU A 116 -10.83 -33.90 14.45
N GLY A 117 -9.51 -33.87 14.30
CA GLY A 117 -8.79 -33.79 13.03
C GLY A 117 -8.82 -32.41 12.36
N ALA A 118 -9.53 -31.42 12.92
CA ALA A 118 -9.76 -30.16 12.23
C ALA A 118 -8.55 -29.23 12.28
N ARG A 119 -8.21 -28.63 11.14
CA ARG A 119 -7.30 -27.48 11.05
C ARG A 119 -8.13 -26.22 10.90
N ILE A 120 -8.00 -25.28 11.83
CA ILE A 120 -8.85 -24.08 11.91
C ILE A 120 -7.97 -22.83 11.84
N THR A 121 -8.32 -21.91 10.96
CA THR A 121 -7.81 -20.54 10.94
C THR A 121 -8.87 -19.59 11.49
N ALA A 122 -8.59 -18.97 12.64
CA ALA A 122 -9.41 -17.93 13.24
C ALA A 122 -8.93 -16.54 12.79
N ILE A 123 -9.75 -15.82 12.03
CA ILE A 123 -9.40 -14.49 11.52
C ILE A 123 -10.09 -13.42 12.38
N ALA A 124 -9.33 -12.63 13.13
CA ALA A 124 -9.84 -11.47 13.83
C ALA A 124 -10.10 -10.34 12.82
N ALA A 125 -11.35 -9.96 12.59
CA ALA A 125 -11.80 -9.05 11.53
C ALA A 125 -12.71 -7.94 12.10
N GLY A 126 -12.83 -6.81 11.40
CA GLY A 126 -13.62 -5.68 11.88
C GLY A 126 -12.86 -4.75 12.83
N LEU A 127 -13.57 -3.83 13.48
CA LEU A 127 -13.03 -2.77 14.33
C LEU A 127 -13.31 -3.00 15.82
N ALA A 128 -12.28 -3.04 16.64
CA ALA A 128 -12.36 -3.16 18.10
C ALA A 128 -13.03 -1.95 18.74
N GLY A 129 -12.83 -0.75 18.17
CA GLY A 129 -13.44 0.48 18.66
C GLY A 129 -14.92 0.66 18.26
N SER A 130 -15.45 -0.17 17.36
CA SER A 130 -16.83 -0.03 16.87
C SER A 130 -17.84 -0.87 17.64
N SER A 131 -19.01 -0.28 17.89
CA SER A 131 -20.19 -0.97 18.41
C SER A 131 -21.23 -1.32 17.31
N ASN A 132 -21.02 -0.84 16.08
CA ASN A 132 -21.93 -1.08 14.97
C ASN A 132 -21.79 -2.52 14.46
N ALA A 133 -22.90 -3.25 14.36
CA ALA A 133 -22.90 -4.64 13.91
C ALA A 133 -22.33 -4.82 12.47
N ALA A 134 -22.34 -3.76 11.67
CA ALA A 134 -21.80 -3.78 10.31
C ALA A 134 -20.27 -3.86 10.24
N ASP A 135 -19.54 -3.40 11.26
CA ASP A 135 -18.08 -3.25 11.21
C ASP A 135 -17.36 -3.63 12.50
N LYS A 136 -18.06 -3.86 13.62
CA LYS A 136 -17.47 -4.29 14.89
C LYS A 136 -16.62 -5.56 14.77
N LEU A 137 -15.62 -5.64 15.64
CA LEU A 137 -14.72 -6.77 15.79
C LEU A 137 -15.48 -8.10 15.91
N ARG A 138 -14.97 -9.10 15.21
CA ARG A 138 -15.44 -10.49 15.21
C ARG A 138 -14.32 -11.44 14.87
N VAL A 139 -14.55 -12.73 15.10
CA VAL A 139 -13.65 -13.80 14.65
C VAL A 139 -14.38 -14.64 13.60
N LEU A 140 -13.76 -14.78 12.43
CA LEU A 140 -14.21 -15.69 11.37
C LEU A 140 -13.48 -17.02 11.55
N LEU A 141 -14.20 -18.08 11.90
CA LEU A 141 -13.63 -19.41 12.08
C LEU A 141 -13.66 -20.19 10.77
N MET A 142 -12.47 -20.46 10.23
CA MET A 142 -12.30 -21.07 8.92
C MET A 142 -11.71 -22.47 9.08
N ALA A 143 -12.54 -23.50 8.93
CA ALA A 143 -12.02 -24.86 8.74
C ALA A 143 -11.24 -24.91 7.42
N GLU A 144 -10.00 -25.38 7.48
CA GLU A 144 -9.15 -25.56 6.31
C GLU A 144 -9.50 -26.88 5.63
N SER A 145 -10.10 -26.78 4.45
CA SER A 145 -10.50 -27.94 3.64
C SER A 145 -10.39 -27.60 2.16
N PHE A 146 -9.22 -27.10 1.76
CA PHE A 146 -8.93 -26.71 0.39
C PHE A 146 -9.08 -27.91 -0.56
N ALA A 147 -9.60 -27.65 -1.77
CA ALA A 147 -9.56 -28.63 -2.83
C ALA A 147 -8.12 -28.79 -3.35
N ALA A 148 -7.86 -29.91 -4.03
CA ALA A 148 -6.59 -30.09 -4.73
C ALA A 148 -6.38 -28.95 -5.76
N PRO A 149 -5.25 -28.22 -5.73
CA PRO A 149 -5.02 -27.06 -6.61
C PRO A 149 -5.06 -27.40 -8.11
N GLY A 150 -4.66 -28.62 -8.47
CA GLY A 150 -4.40 -29.00 -9.86
C GLY A 150 -3.01 -28.55 -10.33
N ALA A 151 -2.53 -29.16 -11.41
CA ALA A 151 -1.20 -28.87 -11.95
C ALA A 151 -1.11 -27.42 -12.45
N GLY A 152 -0.06 -26.71 -12.05
CA GLY A 152 0.21 -25.32 -12.47
C GLY A 152 -0.56 -24.24 -11.71
N ASN A 153 -1.33 -24.61 -10.69
CA ASN A 153 -2.17 -23.68 -9.93
C ASN A 153 -1.80 -23.63 -8.44
N ALA A 154 -2.22 -22.56 -7.77
CA ALA A 154 -2.45 -22.49 -6.33
C ALA A 154 -3.95 -22.56 -6.06
N ILE A 155 -4.35 -22.96 -4.85
CA ILE A 155 -5.75 -22.91 -4.41
C ILE A 155 -5.91 -21.75 -3.42
N VAL A 156 -6.84 -20.84 -3.69
CA VAL A 156 -7.00 -19.58 -2.96
C VAL A 156 -8.40 -19.47 -2.37
N ARG A 157 -8.50 -19.23 -1.07
CA ARG A 157 -9.76 -18.87 -0.41
C ARG A 157 -9.75 -17.39 -0.07
N VAL A 158 -10.60 -16.63 -0.73
CA VAL A 158 -10.70 -15.18 -0.52
C VAL A 158 -11.65 -14.92 0.64
N VAL A 159 -11.25 -14.08 1.59
CA VAL A 159 -12.04 -13.71 2.77
C VAL A 159 -12.13 -12.20 2.84
N HIS A 160 -13.34 -11.66 2.96
CA HIS A 160 -13.55 -10.22 3.11
C HIS A 160 -13.54 -9.82 4.59
N ALA A 161 -12.37 -9.55 5.18
CA ALA A 161 -12.25 -9.13 6.59
C ALA A 161 -12.24 -7.60 6.82
N SER A 162 -12.17 -6.78 5.77
CA SER A 162 -12.16 -5.31 5.88
C SER A 162 -13.46 -4.80 6.50
N ALA A 163 -13.32 -3.81 7.38
CA ALA A 163 -14.40 -3.31 8.21
C ALA A 163 -15.25 -2.22 7.53
N ASP A 164 -14.66 -1.44 6.63
CA ASP A 164 -15.31 -0.30 5.99
C ASP A 164 -15.51 -0.51 4.47
N ALA A 165 -14.81 -1.47 3.85
CA ALA A 165 -15.08 -1.82 2.45
C ALA A 165 -16.52 -2.37 2.27
N PRO A 166 -17.24 -1.95 1.23
CA PRO A 166 -18.58 -2.46 0.92
C PRO A 166 -18.50 -3.88 0.34
N THR A 167 -19.64 -4.48 -0.01
CA THR A 167 -19.63 -5.70 -0.85
C THR A 167 -18.88 -5.43 -2.15
N VAL A 168 -17.90 -6.29 -2.45
CA VAL A 168 -17.03 -6.12 -3.62
C VAL A 168 -17.18 -7.26 -4.62
N ALA A 169 -16.77 -7.03 -5.86
CA ALA A 169 -16.45 -8.06 -6.82
C ALA A 169 -14.92 -8.10 -7.04
N VAL A 170 -14.39 -9.27 -7.42
CA VAL A 170 -12.96 -9.48 -7.67
C VAL A 170 -12.78 -9.98 -9.10
N ASP A 171 -11.90 -9.29 -9.81
CA ASP A 171 -11.51 -9.51 -11.20
C ASP A 171 -10.04 -9.96 -11.22
N VAL A 172 -9.80 -11.21 -11.58
CA VAL A 172 -8.50 -11.84 -11.66
C VAL A 172 -8.00 -11.72 -13.09
N GLY A 173 -6.94 -10.94 -13.27
CA GLY A 173 -6.46 -10.50 -14.59
C GLY A 173 -6.69 -9.01 -14.79
N ASN A 174 -7.63 -8.40 -14.05
CA ASN A 174 -8.01 -6.99 -14.16
C ASN A 174 -8.40 -6.65 -15.60
N ASP A 175 -9.21 -7.52 -16.21
CA ASP A 175 -9.56 -7.49 -17.63
C ASP A 175 -10.95 -6.87 -17.92
N GLY A 176 -11.67 -6.49 -16.86
CA GLY A 176 -13.01 -5.92 -16.95
C GLY A 176 -14.14 -6.90 -16.64
N THR A 177 -13.82 -8.17 -16.35
CA THR A 177 -14.83 -9.21 -16.09
C THR A 177 -14.62 -9.94 -14.76
N PRO A 178 -15.25 -9.48 -13.66
CA PRO A 178 -15.06 -10.12 -12.36
C PRO A 178 -15.50 -11.59 -12.31
N GLU A 179 -14.62 -12.50 -11.89
CA GLU A 179 -14.92 -13.92 -11.64
C GLU A 179 -15.67 -14.11 -10.33
N ILE A 180 -15.37 -13.29 -9.32
CA ILE A 180 -16.14 -13.22 -8.09
C ILE A 180 -17.10 -12.04 -8.24
N ALA A 181 -18.33 -12.31 -8.66
CA ALA A 181 -19.31 -11.27 -8.95
C ALA A 181 -19.81 -10.49 -7.73
N SER A 182 -19.72 -11.08 -6.53
CA SER A 182 -20.11 -10.45 -5.27
C SER A 182 -19.56 -11.23 -4.08
N LEU A 183 -18.83 -10.54 -3.21
CA LEU A 183 -18.30 -11.03 -1.95
C LEU A 183 -18.72 -10.03 -0.86
N ALA A 184 -19.69 -10.43 -0.04
CA ALA A 184 -20.17 -9.60 1.05
C ALA A 184 -19.10 -9.44 2.13
N ARG A 185 -19.19 -8.34 2.89
CA ARG A 185 -18.34 -8.13 4.06
C ARG A 185 -18.45 -9.33 5.02
N PHE A 186 -17.31 -9.81 5.49
CA PHE A 186 -17.14 -10.97 6.36
C PHE A 186 -17.56 -12.32 5.76
N ALA A 187 -17.79 -12.38 4.44
CA ALA A 187 -17.98 -13.63 3.71
C ALA A 187 -16.66 -14.10 3.09
N ASP A 188 -16.69 -15.32 2.54
CA ASP A 188 -15.59 -15.94 1.84
C ASP A 188 -16.04 -16.70 0.58
N THR A 189 -15.09 -17.13 -0.24
CA THR A 189 -15.38 -17.88 -1.48
C THR A 189 -15.73 -19.35 -1.25
N GLY A 190 -15.79 -19.82 -0.01
CA GLY A 190 -16.07 -21.20 0.37
C GLY A 190 -14.81 -22.03 0.60
N ALA A 191 -14.98 -23.12 1.35
CA ALA A 191 -13.87 -23.88 1.93
C ALA A 191 -12.98 -24.60 0.91
N ALA A 192 -13.52 -24.97 -0.26
CA ALA A 192 -12.77 -25.57 -1.34
C ALA A 192 -11.72 -24.62 -1.95
N GLY A 193 -11.93 -23.30 -1.86
CA GLY A 193 -11.12 -22.30 -2.55
C GLY A 193 -11.35 -22.27 -4.07
N VAL A 194 -10.64 -21.35 -4.71
CA VAL A 194 -10.64 -21.09 -6.16
C VAL A 194 -9.24 -21.34 -6.69
N ALA A 195 -9.11 -22.15 -7.73
CA ALA A 195 -7.82 -22.44 -8.34
C ALA A 195 -7.36 -21.24 -9.18
N LEU A 196 -6.18 -20.70 -8.88
CA LEU A 196 -5.58 -19.58 -9.61
C LEU A 196 -4.23 -20.00 -10.23
N PRO A 197 -3.87 -19.46 -11.41
CA PRO A 197 -2.58 -19.75 -12.03
C PRO A 197 -1.41 -19.42 -11.10
N ALA A 198 -0.46 -20.34 -11.00
CA ALA A 198 0.76 -20.17 -10.23
C ALA A 198 1.97 -19.80 -11.11
N GLY A 199 3.03 -19.31 -10.49
CA GLY A 199 4.32 -19.05 -11.13
C GLY A 199 4.45 -17.67 -11.78
N SER A 200 3.39 -16.87 -11.85
CA SER A 200 3.43 -15.47 -12.31
C SER A 200 2.61 -14.55 -11.39
N PRO A 201 2.98 -13.27 -11.28
CA PRO A 201 2.13 -12.23 -10.71
C PRO A 201 0.75 -12.22 -11.36
N LEU A 202 -0.29 -11.93 -10.58
CA LEU A 202 -1.65 -11.71 -11.06
C LEU A 202 -2.02 -10.25 -10.84
N ALA A 203 -2.56 -9.60 -11.87
CA ALA A 203 -3.27 -8.33 -11.69
C ALA A 203 -4.66 -8.63 -11.12
N LEU A 204 -5.10 -7.86 -10.14
CA LEU A 204 -6.41 -7.98 -9.52
C LEU A 204 -7.14 -6.65 -9.62
N GLY A 205 -8.39 -6.66 -10.06
CA GLY A 205 -9.33 -5.56 -9.95
C GLY A 205 -10.29 -5.79 -8.79
N ILE A 206 -10.49 -4.78 -7.96
CA ILE A 206 -11.56 -4.74 -6.96
C ILE A 206 -12.63 -3.80 -7.46
N TRP A 207 -13.87 -4.28 -7.45
CA TRP A 207 -15.02 -3.58 -8.01
C TRP A 207 -16.13 -3.44 -6.96
N VAL A 208 -16.96 -2.42 -7.09
CA VAL A 208 -18.16 -2.24 -6.25
C VAL A 208 -19.41 -2.23 -7.12
N ALA A 209 -20.52 -2.73 -6.58
CA ALA A 209 -21.77 -2.84 -7.33
C ALA A 209 -22.53 -1.51 -7.46
N SER A 210 -23.29 -1.38 -8.55
CA SER A 210 -24.29 -0.33 -8.85
C SER A 210 -23.75 1.11 -9.06
N PRO A 211 -23.22 1.41 -10.27
CA PRO A 211 -22.87 0.48 -11.33
C PRO A 211 -21.60 -0.30 -10.97
N LEU A 212 -21.47 -1.51 -11.54
CA LEU A 212 -20.25 -2.30 -11.37
C LEU A 212 -19.07 -1.49 -11.93
N SER A 213 -18.21 -1.00 -11.04
CA SER A 213 -17.09 -0.13 -11.38
C SER A 213 -15.86 -0.50 -10.58
N LYS A 214 -14.70 -0.47 -11.23
CA LYS A 214 -13.42 -0.74 -10.58
C LYS A 214 -13.08 0.40 -9.63
N VAL A 215 -12.74 0.07 -8.40
CA VAL A 215 -12.34 1.04 -7.36
C VAL A 215 -10.83 1.05 -7.11
N THR A 216 -10.18 -0.10 -7.22
CA THR A 216 -8.71 -0.20 -7.13
C THR A 216 -8.21 -1.44 -7.86
N SER A 217 -6.94 -1.45 -8.23
CA SER A 217 -6.21 -2.66 -8.60
C SER A 217 -5.08 -2.98 -7.61
N LEU A 218 -4.65 -4.25 -7.61
CA LEU A 218 -3.51 -4.75 -6.86
C LEU A 218 -2.74 -5.75 -7.75
N THR A 219 -1.43 -5.80 -7.59
CA THR A 219 -0.59 -6.82 -8.24
C THR A 219 -0.05 -7.79 -7.20
N THR A 220 -0.38 -9.07 -7.33
CA THR A 220 0.14 -10.10 -6.42
C THR A 220 1.60 -10.43 -6.74
N PRO A 221 2.39 -10.92 -5.75
CA PRO A 221 3.55 -11.74 -6.07
C PRO A 221 3.15 -12.99 -6.87
N ALA A 222 4.14 -13.66 -7.47
CA ALA A 222 3.90 -14.96 -8.09
C ALA A 222 3.38 -15.96 -7.04
N LEU A 223 2.22 -16.57 -7.31
CA LEU A 223 1.66 -17.58 -6.42
C LEU A 223 2.52 -18.86 -6.50
N PRO A 224 2.91 -19.49 -5.38
CA PRO A 224 3.63 -20.76 -5.43
C PRO A 224 2.72 -21.89 -5.92
N ALA A 225 3.22 -22.71 -6.84
CA ALA A 225 2.46 -23.85 -7.36
C ALA A 225 2.15 -24.86 -6.25
N GLY A 226 0.90 -25.34 -6.20
CA GLY A 226 0.40 -26.26 -5.20
C GLY A 226 0.13 -25.64 -3.83
N ALA A 227 0.30 -24.33 -3.64
CA ALA A 227 0.06 -23.69 -2.36
C ALA A 227 -1.43 -23.53 -2.04
N GLU A 228 -1.76 -23.68 -0.75
CA GLU A 228 -3.05 -23.33 -0.15
C GLU A 228 -2.93 -21.95 0.49
N ILE A 229 -3.72 -20.99 0.01
CA ILE A 229 -3.56 -19.59 0.41
C ILE A 229 -4.92 -19.02 0.83
N PHE A 230 -4.96 -18.39 2.01
CA PHE A 230 -6.00 -17.41 2.31
C PHE A 230 -5.57 -16.05 1.78
N VAL A 231 -6.46 -15.39 1.04
CA VAL A 231 -6.32 -13.99 0.65
C VAL A 231 -7.38 -13.20 1.41
N ILE A 232 -6.94 -12.47 2.42
CA ILE A 232 -7.82 -11.81 3.38
C ILE A 232 -7.81 -10.30 3.09
N ALA A 233 -8.90 -9.77 2.56
CA ALA A 233 -9.05 -8.32 2.42
C ALA A 233 -9.16 -7.69 3.80
N THR A 234 -8.29 -6.75 4.14
CA THR A 234 -8.20 -6.11 5.46
C THR A 234 -7.81 -4.64 5.32
N GLY A 235 -7.74 -3.91 6.44
CA GLY A 235 -7.49 -2.47 6.47
C GLY A 235 -8.72 -1.62 6.15
N LEU A 236 -8.47 -0.33 6.01
CA LEU A 236 -9.43 0.75 5.89
C LEU A 236 -9.35 1.39 4.49
N VAL A 237 -10.49 1.51 3.82
CA VAL A 237 -10.62 2.18 2.52
C VAL A 237 -10.47 3.70 2.65
N GLY A 238 -10.83 4.26 3.80
CA GLY A 238 -10.67 5.69 4.09
C GLY A 238 -9.21 6.13 4.28
N GLU A 239 -8.33 5.19 4.64
CA GLU A 239 -6.91 5.48 4.88
C GLU A 239 -6.11 5.51 3.59
N LEU A 240 -4.95 6.17 3.63
CA LEU A 240 -4.04 6.18 2.49
C LEU A 240 -3.59 4.75 2.15
N PRO A 241 -3.49 4.37 0.86
CA PRO A 241 -3.09 3.00 0.51
C PRO A 241 -1.71 2.57 1.03
N ARG A 242 -0.79 3.51 1.30
CA ARG A 242 0.51 3.26 1.94
C ARG A 242 0.47 3.14 3.46
N ALA A 243 -0.63 3.57 4.10
CA ALA A 243 -0.76 3.53 5.56
C ALA A 243 -0.67 2.10 6.08
N ALA A 244 -0.30 1.94 7.34
CA ALA A 244 -0.14 0.61 7.95
C ALA A 244 -1.48 -0.15 7.98
N ASP A 245 -2.56 0.58 8.22
CA ASP A 245 -3.96 0.16 8.26
C ASP A 245 -4.73 0.45 6.97
N GLY A 246 -4.06 0.93 5.91
CA GLY A 246 -4.66 1.12 4.60
C GLY A 246 -5.18 -0.19 4.00
N PHE A 247 -6.25 -0.12 3.21
CA PHE A 247 -6.86 -1.29 2.57
C PHE A 247 -5.87 -2.08 1.72
N GLY A 248 -5.83 -3.39 1.92
CA GLY A 248 -4.98 -4.31 1.17
C GLY A 248 -5.41 -5.77 1.31
N LEU A 249 -4.64 -6.67 0.68
CA LEU A 249 -4.88 -8.11 0.71
C LEU A 249 -3.78 -8.82 1.50
N LEU A 250 -4.12 -9.38 2.65
CA LEU A 250 -3.21 -10.17 3.46
C LEU A 250 -3.17 -11.61 2.94
N ALA A 251 -2.04 -12.01 2.37
CA ALA A 251 -1.81 -13.38 1.92
C ALA A 251 -1.25 -14.23 3.07
N VAL A 252 -1.90 -15.36 3.35
CA VAL A 252 -1.52 -16.30 4.41
C VAL A 252 -1.42 -17.70 3.82
N GLY A 253 -0.23 -18.29 3.90
CA GLY A 253 0.03 -19.68 3.49
C GLY A 253 0.12 -20.61 4.70
N PRO A 254 0.45 -21.90 4.51
CA PRO A 254 0.52 -22.86 5.61
C PRO A 254 1.61 -22.52 6.65
N ALA A 255 2.70 -21.87 6.22
CA ALA A 255 3.80 -21.45 7.08
C ALA A 255 3.55 -20.12 7.82
N GLY A 256 2.41 -19.45 7.59
CA GLY A 256 2.07 -18.16 8.20
C GLY A 256 1.86 -17.05 7.18
N THR A 257 2.01 -15.80 7.61
CA THR A 257 1.86 -14.61 6.74
C THR A 257 2.90 -14.62 5.63
N ILE A 258 2.43 -14.52 4.38
CA ILE A 258 3.28 -14.31 3.21
C ILE A 258 3.59 -12.81 3.07
N GLY A 259 2.55 -11.97 3.20
CA GLY A 259 2.69 -10.53 3.19
C GLY A 259 1.38 -9.80 2.96
N LEU A 260 1.40 -8.49 3.19
CA LEU A 260 0.32 -7.58 2.82
C LEU A 260 0.57 -7.04 1.42
N ILE A 261 -0.36 -7.33 0.51
CA ILE A 261 -0.37 -6.80 -0.86
C ILE A 261 -1.13 -5.48 -0.82
N ARG A 262 -0.41 -4.39 -1.11
CA ARG A 262 -0.99 -3.04 -1.19
C ARG A 262 -1.57 -2.77 -2.57
N GLN A 263 -2.41 -1.74 -2.64
CA GLN A 263 -2.94 -1.24 -3.91
C GLN A 263 -1.82 -0.86 -4.87
N ASP A 264 -2.09 -1.01 -6.16
CA ASP A 264 -1.21 -0.55 -7.22
C ASP A 264 -0.95 0.97 -7.10
N PRO A 265 0.28 1.46 -7.39
CA PRO A 265 0.57 2.88 -7.38
C PRO A 265 -0.40 3.66 -8.27
N THR A 266 -0.80 4.84 -7.81
CA THR A 266 -1.62 5.77 -8.60
C THR A 266 -0.77 6.93 -9.12
N VAL A 267 -0.90 7.23 -10.41
CA VAL A 267 -0.21 8.34 -11.08
C VAL A 267 -1.25 9.31 -11.61
N PHE A 268 -0.99 10.60 -11.42
CA PHE A 268 -1.69 11.68 -12.11
C PHE A 268 -0.68 12.40 -13.01
N VAL A 269 -1.10 12.79 -14.21
CA VAL A 269 -0.28 13.59 -15.12
C VAL A 269 -0.84 15.00 -15.19
N LEU A 270 0.00 16.01 -14.96
CA LEU A 270 -0.33 17.41 -15.15
C LEU A 270 0.40 17.93 -16.38
N HIS A 271 -0.34 18.51 -17.33
CA HIS A 271 0.27 19.19 -18.47
C HIS A 271 0.61 20.65 -18.11
N ALA A 272 1.89 20.98 -18.13
CA ALA A 272 2.42 22.32 -17.85
C ALA A 272 3.38 22.85 -18.95
N SER A 273 3.46 22.18 -20.11
CA SER A 273 4.24 22.64 -21.26
C SER A 273 3.53 23.81 -21.97
N PRO A 274 4.17 24.98 -22.15
CA PRO A 274 3.50 26.17 -22.68
C PRO A 274 3.22 26.17 -24.19
N ASP A 275 3.96 25.41 -24.99
CA ASP A 275 3.85 25.42 -26.45
C ASP A 275 3.43 24.07 -27.04
N ALA A 276 3.39 23.01 -26.24
CA ALA A 276 2.80 21.76 -26.65
C ALA A 276 1.28 21.94 -26.76
N PRO A 277 0.66 21.52 -27.87
CA PRO A 277 -0.78 21.25 -27.90
C PRO A 277 -1.16 20.14 -26.91
N GLU A 278 -2.42 19.71 -26.93
CA GLU A 278 -2.85 18.51 -26.20
C GLU A 278 -1.87 17.34 -26.43
N VAL A 279 -1.55 16.59 -25.37
CA VAL A 279 -0.60 15.48 -25.44
C VAL A 279 -1.22 14.16 -25.02
N ASP A 280 -0.79 13.11 -25.70
CA ASP A 280 -0.97 11.72 -25.31
C ASP A 280 0.23 11.24 -24.51
N VAL A 281 -0.02 10.45 -23.47
CA VAL A 281 1.00 9.71 -22.72
C VAL A 281 0.80 8.24 -22.99
N ASN A 282 1.76 7.60 -23.63
CA ASN A 282 1.72 6.20 -24.01
C ASN A 282 2.72 5.38 -23.18
N LEU A 283 2.44 4.08 -23.02
CA LEU A 283 3.44 3.15 -22.52
C LEU A 283 4.52 2.97 -23.60
N GLY A 284 5.76 3.29 -23.23
CA GLY A 284 6.89 3.44 -24.13
C GLY A 284 7.16 2.20 -24.98
N GLY A 285 7.38 2.41 -26.27
CA GLY A 285 7.58 1.33 -27.24
C GLY A 285 6.32 0.50 -27.56
N THR A 286 5.15 0.92 -27.07
CA THR A 286 3.86 0.28 -27.37
C THR A 286 2.86 1.28 -27.96
N ALA A 287 1.75 0.80 -28.50
CA ALA A 287 0.64 1.64 -28.94
C ALA A 287 -0.38 1.93 -27.81
N THR A 288 -0.11 1.53 -26.57
CA THR A 288 -1.05 1.67 -25.46
C THR A 288 -1.04 3.11 -24.95
N THR A 289 -2.11 3.85 -25.22
CA THR A 289 -2.33 5.19 -24.62
C THR A 289 -2.82 5.04 -23.19
N LEU A 290 -2.17 5.73 -22.26
CA LEU A 290 -2.48 5.75 -20.82
C LEU A 290 -3.26 7.01 -20.44
N VAL A 291 -2.90 8.15 -21.02
CA VAL A 291 -3.62 9.43 -20.92
C VAL A 291 -3.78 9.96 -22.34
N ASN A 292 -4.98 10.37 -22.69
CA ASN A 292 -5.34 10.79 -24.05
C ASN A 292 -5.80 12.25 -24.05
N ASP A 293 -5.33 13.03 -25.02
CA ASP A 293 -5.71 14.43 -25.27
C ASP A 293 -5.61 15.35 -24.03
N LEU A 294 -4.53 15.24 -23.23
CA LEU A 294 -4.38 16.07 -22.03
C LEU A 294 -4.02 17.51 -22.40
N ALA A 295 -4.89 18.47 -22.08
CA ALA A 295 -4.68 19.88 -22.41
C ALA A 295 -3.79 20.61 -21.38
N PHE A 296 -3.19 21.74 -21.77
CA PHE A 296 -2.43 22.58 -20.82
C PHE A 296 -3.26 22.98 -19.60
N GLY A 297 -2.68 22.81 -18.41
CA GLY A 297 -3.32 23.09 -17.13
C GLY A 297 -4.23 21.97 -16.63
N GLU A 298 -4.48 20.94 -17.44
CA GLU A 298 -5.32 19.80 -17.08
C GLU A 298 -4.53 18.75 -16.27
N LEU A 299 -5.22 18.14 -15.31
CA LEU A 299 -4.78 16.99 -14.55
C LEU A 299 -5.54 15.76 -15.06
N SER A 300 -4.81 14.69 -15.38
CA SER A 300 -5.42 13.44 -15.83
C SER A 300 -6.31 12.81 -14.76
N ALA A 301 -7.19 11.91 -15.18
CA ALA A 301 -7.79 10.93 -14.27
C ALA A 301 -6.69 10.09 -13.56
N PRO A 302 -6.98 9.52 -12.38
CA PRO A 302 -6.03 8.64 -11.69
C PRO A 302 -5.73 7.39 -12.54
N LEU A 303 -4.45 7.16 -12.79
CA LEU A 303 -3.95 5.97 -13.47
C LEU A 303 -3.35 5.00 -12.45
N GLN A 304 -3.92 3.81 -12.30
CA GLN A 304 -3.28 2.74 -11.55
C GLN A 304 -2.50 1.81 -12.48
N VAL A 305 -1.25 1.53 -12.11
CA VAL A 305 -0.33 0.65 -12.84
C VAL A 305 0.31 -0.33 -11.88
N ALA A 306 0.75 -1.49 -12.35
CA ALA A 306 1.49 -2.42 -11.51
C ALA A 306 2.74 -1.74 -10.89
N PRO A 307 3.24 -2.19 -9.72
CA PRO A 307 4.47 -1.67 -9.16
C PRO A 307 5.66 -1.97 -10.10
N GLY A 308 6.49 -0.97 -10.36
CA GLY A 308 7.63 -1.12 -11.27
C GLY A 308 8.08 0.19 -11.90
N ALA A 309 9.08 0.09 -12.78
CA ALA A 309 9.55 1.22 -13.59
C ALA A 309 9.01 1.10 -15.01
N TYR A 310 8.67 2.25 -15.60
CA TYR A 310 8.05 2.34 -16.90
C TYR A 310 8.84 3.30 -17.80
N THR A 311 8.83 3.01 -19.10
CA THR A 311 9.14 4.04 -20.10
C THR A 311 7.82 4.61 -20.58
N LEU A 312 7.74 5.93 -20.71
CA LEU A 312 6.59 6.66 -21.22
C LEU A 312 7.01 7.39 -22.49
N ASP A 313 6.17 7.33 -23.52
CA ASP A 313 6.31 8.15 -24.71
C ASP A 313 5.25 9.25 -24.67
N VAL A 314 5.66 10.52 -24.79
CA VAL A 314 4.76 11.66 -24.89
C VAL A 314 4.67 12.11 -26.34
N ARG A 315 3.46 12.28 -26.84
CA ARG A 315 3.17 12.67 -28.22
C ARG A 315 2.18 13.81 -28.24
N VAL A 316 2.23 14.64 -29.28
CA VAL A 316 1.11 15.52 -29.59
C VAL A 316 -0.11 14.64 -29.92
N ALA A 317 -1.26 15.01 -29.38
CA ALA A 317 -2.56 14.36 -29.53
C ALA A 317 -2.95 14.09 -31.00
N ALA A 318 -3.97 13.26 -31.21
CA ALA A 318 -4.50 12.88 -32.52
C ALA A 318 -3.42 12.29 -33.48
N GLY A 319 -2.46 11.54 -32.94
CA GLY A 319 -1.39 10.89 -33.72
C GLY A 319 -0.29 11.85 -34.18
N GLY A 320 -0.12 12.97 -33.46
CA GLY A 320 0.88 13.98 -33.74
C GLY A 320 2.33 13.54 -33.45
N ALA A 321 3.22 14.52 -33.50
CA ALA A 321 4.66 14.29 -33.39
C ALA A 321 5.06 13.71 -32.03
N PHE A 322 6.12 12.90 -32.02
CA PHE A 322 6.78 12.50 -30.79
C PHE A 322 7.43 13.72 -30.13
N VAL A 323 7.18 13.91 -28.83
CA VAL A 323 7.66 15.06 -28.06
C VAL A 323 8.85 14.64 -27.20
N ALA A 324 8.68 13.62 -26.36
CA ALA A 324 9.71 13.16 -25.43
C ALA A 324 9.49 11.70 -25.03
N ALA A 325 10.57 11.04 -24.59
CA ALA A 325 10.49 9.78 -23.85
C ALA A 325 10.98 10.03 -22.42
N TYR A 326 10.34 9.36 -21.46
CA TYR A 326 10.68 9.47 -20.05
C TYR A 326 10.71 8.10 -19.37
N SER A 327 11.75 7.82 -18.59
CA SER A 327 11.80 6.63 -17.74
C SER A 327 11.43 7.02 -16.31
N THR A 328 10.36 6.43 -15.78
CA THR A 328 9.92 6.66 -14.42
C THR A 328 10.91 6.08 -13.41
N PRO A 329 10.97 6.61 -12.18
CA PRO A 329 11.48 5.83 -11.06
C PRO A 329 10.62 4.57 -10.87
N SER A 330 11.09 3.64 -10.03
CA SER A 330 10.24 2.52 -9.61
C SER A 330 9.06 3.06 -8.80
N LEU A 331 7.86 2.85 -9.32
CA LEU A 331 6.60 3.17 -8.66
C LEU A 331 6.26 2.05 -7.67
N ALA A 332 6.02 2.40 -6.41
CA ALA A 332 5.81 1.42 -5.34
C ALA A 332 4.32 1.24 -5.02
N ALA A 333 3.93 0.01 -4.66
CA ALA A 333 2.57 -0.29 -4.22
C ALA A 333 2.17 0.60 -3.03
N GLY A 334 0.95 1.14 -3.07
CA GLY A 334 0.37 2.03 -2.07
C GLY A 334 0.71 3.51 -2.27
N GLU A 335 1.64 3.84 -3.16
CA GLU A 335 2.10 5.21 -3.37
C GLU A 335 1.27 5.98 -4.41
N ARG A 336 1.28 7.31 -4.28
CA ARG A 336 0.64 8.23 -5.24
C ARG A 336 1.69 9.18 -5.81
N TYR A 337 1.60 9.49 -7.10
CA TYR A 337 2.57 10.32 -7.80
C TYR A 337 1.89 11.38 -8.67
N LEU A 338 2.48 12.58 -8.71
CA LEU A 338 2.19 13.63 -9.69
C LEU A 338 3.33 13.68 -10.71
N ALA A 339 3.07 13.33 -11.96
CA ALA A 339 3.98 13.52 -13.09
C ALA A 339 3.67 14.85 -13.78
N ILE A 340 4.62 15.79 -13.77
CA ILE A 340 4.44 17.10 -14.39
C ILE A 340 5.15 17.10 -15.74
N ALA A 341 4.38 17.18 -16.82
CA ALA A 341 4.86 17.26 -18.19
C ALA A 341 5.06 18.74 -18.56
N SER A 342 6.30 19.22 -18.66
CA SER A 342 6.64 20.64 -18.81
C SER A 342 7.85 20.82 -19.75
N GLY A 343 8.28 22.05 -20.01
CA GLY A 343 9.29 22.32 -21.05
C GLY A 343 8.66 22.66 -22.39
N TYR A 344 9.47 23.12 -23.34
CA TYR A 344 9.01 23.46 -24.68
C TYR A 344 9.11 22.25 -25.62
N ALA A 345 8.05 21.98 -26.37
CA ALA A 345 8.04 20.98 -27.45
C ALA A 345 8.84 21.45 -28.67
N ALA A 346 8.89 22.75 -28.94
CA ALA A 346 9.56 23.32 -30.12
C ALA A 346 10.97 23.87 -29.84
N ASP A 347 11.40 23.99 -28.58
CA ASP A 347 12.72 24.53 -28.21
C ASP A 347 13.64 23.48 -27.54
N PRO A 348 14.67 22.98 -28.24
CA PRO A 348 15.57 21.97 -27.70
C PRO A 348 16.47 22.48 -26.56
N ALA A 349 16.68 23.79 -26.40
CA ALA A 349 17.46 24.33 -25.29
C ALA A 349 16.72 24.28 -23.95
N ARG A 350 15.38 24.22 -24.02
CA ARG A 350 14.46 24.18 -22.88
C ARG A 350 13.45 23.06 -23.11
N ALA A 351 13.97 21.91 -23.52
CA ALA A 351 13.18 20.81 -24.05
C ALA A 351 12.13 20.27 -23.08
N PHE A 352 11.08 19.71 -23.65
CA PHE A 352 10.04 18.98 -22.95
C PHE A 352 10.61 17.88 -22.06
N THR A 353 10.06 17.75 -20.85
CA THR A 353 10.45 16.77 -19.85
C THR A 353 9.26 16.39 -18.97
N VAL A 354 9.35 15.25 -18.29
CA VAL A 354 8.39 14.80 -17.30
C VAL A 354 9.10 14.65 -15.97
N VAL A 355 8.59 15.29 -14.92
CA VAL A 355 9.18 15.22 -13.58
C VAL A 355 8.14 14.64 -12.60
N PRO A 356 8.38 13.45 -12.03
CA PRO A 356 7.49 12.82 -11.07
C PRO A 356 7.79 13.27 -9.64
N PHE A 357 6.73 13.46 -8.87
CA PHE A 357 6.77 13.79 -7.46
C PHE A 357 5.87 12.84 -6.68
N GLY A 358 6.43 12.10 -5.71
CA GLY A 358 5.63 11.31 -4.78
C GLY A 358 4.84 12.21 -3.82
N GLU A 359 3.60 11.81 -3.52
CA GLU A 359 2.77 12.43 -2.48
C GLU A 359 3.23 11.93 -1.11
N THR A 360 4.04 12.76 -0.44
CA THR A 360 4.68 12.43 0.84
C THR A 360 4.49 13.56 1.85
N PHE A 361 3.36 14.28 1.76
CA PHE A 361 3.06 15.40 2.65
C PHE A 361 3.06 14.93 4.11
N GLY A 362 3.73 15.68 4.97
CA GLY A 362 3.73 15.42 6.42
C GLY A 362 2.46 15.90 7.11
N ASP A 363 2.25 15.50 8.36
CA ASP A 363 1.09 15.90 9.15
C ASP A 363 1.13 17.36 9.58
N ALA A 364 -0.03 18.02 9.60
CA ALA A 364 -0.18 19.46 9.76
C ALA A 364 -1.51 19.85 10.42
N VAL A 365 -1.50 20.86 11.30
CA VAL A 365 -2.74 21.56 11.70
C VAL A 365 -3.19 22.55 10.61
N GLY A 366 -2.24 23.16 9.88
CA GLY A 366 -2.49 24.09 8.77
C GLY A 366 -2.45 23.40 7.39
N ALA A 367 -2.03 24.13 6.37
CA ALA A 367 -1.78 23.60 5.03
C ALA A 367 -0.34 23.05 4.89
N ARG A 368 -0.16 22.17 3.91
CA ARG A 368 1.12 21.69 3.37
C ARG A 368 1.17 22.02 1.90
N VAL A 369 2.11 22.89 1.53
CA VAL A 369 2.29 23.30 0.13
C VAL A 369 3.67 22.91 -0.34
N ARG A 370 3.73 22.21 -1.48
CA ARG A 370 4.97 21.92 -2.20
C ARG A 370 5.01 22.75 -3.48
N VAL A 371 5.97 23.67 -3.57
CA VAL A 371 6.14 24.52 -4.75
C VAL A 371 6.97 23.77 -5.78
N VAL A 372 6.53 23.78 -7.04
CA VAL A 372 7.24 23.18 -8.18
C VAL A 372 7.45 24.23 -9.26
N HIS A 373 8.68 24.35 -9.77
CA HIS A 373 8.98 25.24 -10.88
C HIS A 373 8.89 24.50 -12.21
N ALA A 374 7.79 24.69 -12.94
CA ALA A 374 7.52 24.06 -14.24
C ALA A 374 7.52 25.05 -15.42
N SER A 375 7.83 26.33 -15.20
CA SER A 375 7.98 27.33 -16.27
C SER A 375 9.37 27.21 -16.90
N PRO A 376 9.50 26.90 -18.19
CA PRO A 376 10.80 26.58 -18.80
C PRO A 376 11.69 27.77 -19.15
N ASP A 377 11.14 28.97 -19.26
CA ASP A 377 11.87 30.19 -19.58
C ASP A 377 12.05 31.15 -18.40
N ALA A 378 11.41 30.85 -17.26
CA ALA A 378 11.66 31.58 -16.03
C ALA A 378 13.05 31.23 -15.45
N PRO A 379 13.82 32.23 -14.99
CA PRO A 379 15.04 31.98 -14.23
C PRO A 379 14.69 31.35 -12.88
N ALA A 380 15.70 30.88 -12.14
CA ALA A 380 15.47 30.42 -10.78
C ALA A 380 14.82 31.52 -9.92
N VAL A 381 13.87 31.13 -9.07
CA VAL A 381 13.04 32.07 -8.30
C VAL A 381 13.09 31.80 -6.79
N ASN A 382 12.79 32.86 -6.05
CA ASN A 382 12.39 32.80 -4.65
C ASN A 382 10.89 33.05 -4.55
N VAL A 383 10.19 32.24 -3.76
CA VAL A 383 8.78 32.46 -3.42
C VAL A 383 8.66 32.80 -1.94
N GLY A 384 7.78 33.73 -1.62
CA GLY A 384 7.55 34.16 -0.24
C GLY A 384 6.21 34.85 -0.05
N VAL A 385 5.91 35.19 1.19
CA VAL A 385 4.70 35.96 1.52
C VAL A 385 4.89 37.39 1.05
N LEU A 386 3.92 37.93 0.30
CA LEU A 386 4.01 39.30 -0.20
C LEU A 386 3.95 40.30 0.96
N ASN A 387 4.85 41.27 0.98
CA ASN A 387 4.92 42.35 1.95
C ASN A 387 5.23 43.67 1.25
N GLY A 388 4.18 44.40 0.85
CA GLY A 388 4.32 45.60 0.04
C GLY A 388 4.91 45.26 -1.34
N ALA A 389 6.08 45.81 -1.64
CA ALA A 389 6.79 45.58 -2.90
C ALA A 389 7.88 44.49 -2.82
N SER A 390 8.01 43.79 -1.69
CA SER A 390 8.98 42.71 -1.47
C SER A 390 8.30 41.43 -1.01
N ILE A 391 9.05 40.31 -1.01
CA ILE A 391 8.64 39.07 -0.35
C ILE A 391 9.37 38.87 0.97
N THR A 392 8.66 38.27 1.93
CA THR A 392 9.27 37.58 3.08
C THR A 392 9.52 36.13 2.65
N PRO A 393 10.79 35.72 2.40
CA PRO A 393 11.08 34.40 1.86
C PRO A 393 10.61 33.28 2.78
N VAL A 394 10.06 32.22 2.18
CA VAL A 394 9.88 30.94 2.85
C VAL A 394 11.12 30.10 2.53
N ALA A 395 11.83 29.62 3.55
CA ALA A 395 13.16 29.02 3.39
C ALA A 395 13.19 27.88 2.34
N ASP A 396 12.17 27.02 2.36
CA ASP A 396 12.02 25.88 1.46
C ASP A 396 11.69 26.27 0.00
N PHE A 397 11.35 27.53 -0.27
CA PHE A 397 10.96 28.03 -1.58
C PHE A 397 12.03 28.94 -2.20
N SER A 398 13.29 28.73 -1.85
CA SER A 398 14.41 29.56 -2.30
C SER A 398 15.17 28.93 -3.46
N ASN A 399 15.58 29.76 -4.43
CA ASN A 399 16.39 29.41 -5.59
C ASN A 399 15.90 28.18 -6.36
N LEU A 400 14.59 28.00 -6.47
CA LEU A 400 13.99 26.91 -7.22
C LEU A 400 14.22 27.18 -8.71
N ALA A 401 14.97 26.31 -9.38
CA ALA A 401 15.17 26.33 -10.83
C ALA A 401 14.14 25.44 -11.54
N PHE A 402 14.01 25.57 -12.86
CA PHE A 402 13.15 24.70 -13.67
C PHE A 402 13.37 23.20 -13.37
N GLY A 403 12.28 22.48 -13.15
CA GLY A 403 12.26 21.06 -12.76
C GLY A 403 12.51 20.79 -11.28
N GLN A 404 12.85 21.81 -10.47
CA GLN A 404 13.03 21.66 -9.03
C GLN A 404 11.73 21.91 -8.26
N ALA A 405 11.67 21.35 -7.05
CA ALA A 405 10.58 21.54 -6.13
C ALA A 405 11.09 21.76 -4.71
N SER A 406 10.25 22.36 -3.88
CA SER A 406 10.48 22.44 -2.43
C SER A 406 10.41 21.06 -1.75
N SER A 407 10.61 21.05 -0.43
CA SER A 407 10.57 19.85 0.42
C SER A 407 9.44 18.88 0.09
N ALA A 408 9.75 17.59 0.03
CA ALA A 408 8.78 16.53 -0.27
C ALA A 408 7.64 16.45 0.74
N ALA A 409 7.93 16.74 2.02
CA ALA A 409 6.93 16.80 3.08
C ALA A 409 5.94 17.98 2.95
N GLY A 410 6.21 18.91 2.03
CA GLY A 410 5.50 20.18 1.92
C GLY A 410 5.85 21.14 3.07
N THR A 411 5.80 22.43 2.78
CA THR A 411 6.05 23.46 3.78
C THR A 411 4.76 23.80 4.51
N ALA A 412 4.86 23.91 5.83
CA ALA A 412 3.74 24.25 6.70
C ALA A 412 3.33 25.71 6.55
N LEU A 413 2.07 25.96 6.18
CA LEU A 413 1.51 27.31 6.08
C LEU A 413 0.23 27.41 6.92
N ALA A 414 -0.02 28.58 7.48
CA ALA A 414 -1.26 28.85 8.19
C ALA A 414 -2.46 28.83 7.23
N ALA A 415 -3.60 28.32 7.70
CA ALA A 415 -4.85 28.43 6.96
C ALA A 415 -5.31 29.90 6.91
N GLY A 416 -5.96 30.29 5.81
CA GLY A 416 -6.45 31.63 5.55
C GLY A 416 -6.08 32.14 4.15
N ALA A 417 -6.48 33.38 3.87
CA ALA A 417 -6.04 34.08 2.68
C ALA A 417 -4.54 34.40 2.77
N LEU A 418 -3.81 34.10 1.71
CA LEU A 418 -2.37 34.31 1.61
C LEU A 418 -2.05 34.85 0.22
N THR A 419 -1.45 36.03 0.14
CA THR A 419 -0.83 36.50 -1.09
C THR A 419 0.63 36.10 -1.10
N VAL A 420 1.03 35.31 -2.10
CA VAL A 420 2.42 34.94 -2.34
C VAL A 420 3.01 35.79 -3.46
N GLY A 421 4.28 36.16 -3.33
CA GLY A 421 5.04 36.83 -4.36
C GLY A 421 6.18 35.97 -4.89
N VAL A 422 6.61 36.24 -6.11
CA VAL A 422 7.75 35.62 -6.77
C VAL A 422 8.79 36.69 -7.05
N ALA A 423 10.05 36.44 -6.70
CA ALA A 423 11.19 37.29 -7.02
C ALA A 423 12.33 36.44 -7.64
N GLY A 424 13.31 37.09 -8.28
CA GLY A 424 14.48 36.37 -8.81
C GLY A 424 15.30 35.70 -7.71
N ALA A 425 15.99 34.60 -8.05
CA ALA A 425 16.88 33.88 -7.14
C ALA A 425 17.83 34.82 -6.37
N GLY A 426 17.99 34.56 -5.08
CA GLY A 426 18.80 35.36 -4.17
C GLY A 426 18.26 36.76 -3.85
N THR A 427 17.11 37.15 -4.39
CA THR A 427 16.51 38.48 -4.17
C THR A 427 15.13 38.39 -3.50
N THR A 428 14.66 39.51 -2.96
CA THR A 428 13.29 39.69 -2.46
C THR A 428 12.51 40.76 -3.23
N THR A 429 13.18 41.44 -4.17
CA THR A 429 12.66 42.55 -4.99
C THR A 429 13.43 42.62 -6.33
N PRO A 430 12.80 43.05 -7.43
CA PRO A 430 11.37 43.34 -7.55
C PRO A 430 10.54 42.05 -7.49
N VAL A 431 9.31 42.17 -7.00
CA VAL A 431 8.31 41.09 -7.15
C VAL A 431 7.84 41.09 -8.60
N VAL A 432 8.02 39.97 -9.29
CA VAL A 432 7.73 39.83 -10.73
C VAL A 432 6.36 39.21 -11.01
N ALA A 433 5.77 38.53 -10.03
CA ALA A 433 4.42 38.03 -10.05
C ALA A 433 3.90 37.89 -8.62
N SER A 434 2.58 37.98 -8.43
CA SER A 434 1.93 37.65 -7.16
C SER A 434 0.64 36.90 -7.39
N PHE A 435 0.24 36.07 -6.42
CA PHE A 435 -0.92 35.20 -6.49
C PHE A 435 -1.66 35.23 -5.17
N ASP A 436 -2.99 35.34 -5.23
CA ASP A 436 -3.86 35.21 -4.07
C ASP A 436 -4.32 33.75 -3.91
N LEU A 437 -4.05 33.18 -2.73
CA LEU A 437 -4.34 31.80 -2.38
C LEU A 437 -5.28 31.73 -1.17
N GLY A 438 -6.25 30.81 -1.22
CA GLY A 438 -7.09 30.43 -0.08
C GLY A 438 -6.63 29.11 0.50
N LEU A 439 -5.88 29.13 1.61
CA LEU A 439 -5.39 27.92 2.26
C LEU A 439 -6.40 27.42 3.28
N THR A 440 -6.84 26.17 3.19
CA THR A 440 -7.70 25.52 4.19
C THR A 440 -6.85 24.71 5.18
N ALA A 441 -7.38 24.49 6.39
CA ALA A 441 -6.74 23.60 7.35
C ALA A 441 -6.75 22.17 6.80
N GLY A 442 -5.62 21.48 6.86
CA GLY A 442 -5.46 20.14 6.31
C GLY A 442 -5.16 20.08 4.81
N LEU A 443 -5.15 21.23 4.09
CA LEU A 443 -4.83 21.26 2.67
C LEU A 443 -3.45 20.61 2.40
N ARG A 444 -3.39 19.71 1.43
CA ARG A 444 -2.15 19.14 0.89
C ARG A 444 -2.10 19.47 -0.60
N ALA A 445 -1.18 20.33 -1.03
CA ALA A 445 -1.19 20.82 -2.40
C ALA A 445 0.19 20.92 -3.05
N PHE A 446 0.25 20.61 -4.35
CA PHE A 446 1.36 20.99 -5.21
C PHE A 446 1.01 22.33 -5.87
N ALA A 447 1.83 23.35 -5.66
CA ALA A 447 1.73 24.65 -6.29
C ALA A 447 2.71 24.70 -7.47
N VAL A 448 2.23 24.39 -8.67
CA VAL A 448 3.05 24.22 -9.87
C VAL A 448 3.05 25.50 -10.70
N ALA A 449 4.18 26.19 -10.76
CA ALA A 449 4.33 27.39 -11.59
C ALA A 449 4.59 26.96 -13.04
N GLY A 450 3.57 27.03 -13.89
CA GLY A 450 3.62 26.62 -15.29
C GLY A 450 3.46 27.78 -16.27
N GLY A 451 3.56 27.48 -17.56
CA GLY A 451 3.43 28.48 -18.62
C GLY A 451 4.75 29.21 -18.95
N SER A 452 4.67 30.13 -19.90
CA SER A 452 5.76 30.89 -20.48
C SER A 452 5.76 32.34 -19.98
N LEU A 453 6.95 32.90 -19.74
CA LEU A 453 7.16 34.35 -19.59
C LEU A 453 7.26 35.06 -20.94
N ALA A 454 7.62 34.35 -22.02
CA ALA A 454 7.55 34.86 -23.37
C ALA A 454 6.09 34.97 -23.86
N ALA A 455 5.81 35.94 -24.74
CA ALA A 455 4.47 36.17 -25.29
C ALA A 455 3.96 35.06 -26.24
N SER A 456 4.75 34.02 -26.50
CA SER A 456 4.36 32.86 -27.30
C SER A 456 3.99 31.68 -26.40
N GLY A 457 2.85 31.03 -26.67
CA GLY A 457 2.34 29.89 -25.91
C GLY A 457 1.43 30.29 -24.75
N GLU A 458 1.21 29.35 -23.83
CA GLU A 458 0.38 29.51 -22.65
C GLU A 458 1.04 30.44 -21.63
N THR A 459 0.29 31.45 -21.18
CA THR A 459 0.80 32.46 -20.25
C THR A 459 1.11 31.86 -18.88
N PHE A 460 2.17 32.38 -18.26
CA PHE A 460 2.58 32.05 -16.89
C PHE A 460 1.40 32.12 -15.90
N ARG A 461 1.25 31.07 -15.10
CA ARG A 461 0.20 30.92 -14.07
C ARG A 461 0.58 29.87 -13.04
N LEU A 462 -0.18 29.81 -11.95
CA LEU A 462 -0.05 28.77 -10.94
C LEU A 462 -1.13 27.70 -11.15
N LEU A 463 -0.71 26.44 -11.28
CA LEU A 463 -1.57 25.26 -11.31
C LEU A 463 -1.49 24.60 -9.93
N VAL A 464 -2.57 24.71 -9.16
CA VAL A 464 -2.65 24.18 -7.79
C VAL A 464 -3.32 22.82 -7.83
N VAL A 465 -2.55 21.75 -7.64
CA VAL A 465 -3.08 20.38 -7.52
C VAL A 465 -3.40 20.12 -6.05
N ASP A 466 -4.68 20.03 -5.71
CA ASP A 466 -5.17 19.66 -4.39
C ASP A 466 -5.18 18.13 -4.23
N ALA A 467 -4.33 17.66 -3.32
CA ALA A 467 -4.13 16.26 -2.97
C ALA A 467 -4.80 15.87 -1.64
N THR A 468 -5.64 16.73 -1.08
CA THR A 468 -6.34 16.51 0.21
C THR A 468 -7.41 15.43 0.09
N THR A 469 -8.17 15.46 -1.01
CA THR A 469 -9.21 14.47 -1.32
C THR A 469 -8.85 13.69 -2.57
N PHE A 470 -9.30 12.44 -2.64
CA PHE A 470 -9.10 11.59 -3.81
C PHE A 470 -10.42 11.43 -4.59
N PRO A 471 -10.43 11.55 -5.94
CA PRO A 471 -9.29 11.87 -6.80
C PRO A 471 -8.82 13.32 -6.66
N TRP A 472 -7.55 13.58 -6.97
CA TRP A 472 -6.97 14.93 -6.92
C TRP A 472 -7.63 15.85 -7.95
N GLN A 473 -7.62 17.15 -7.66
CA GLN A 473 -8.17 18.19 -8.52
C GLN A 473 -7.12 19.26 -8.80
N VAL A 474 -7.23 19.94 -9.94
CA VAL A 474 -6.36 21.08 -10.27
C VAL A 474 -7.17 22.37 -10.39
N ALA A 475 -6.65 23.45 -9.83
CA ALA A 475 -7.17 24.79 -10.00
C ALA A 475 -6.11 25.69 -10.65
N THR A 476 -6.55 26.55 -11.56
CA THR A 476 -5.68 27.58 -12.15
C THR A 476 -5.82 28.89 -11.39
N VAL A 477 -4.70 29.47 -10.98
CA VAL A 477 -4.62 30.80 -10.37
C VAL A 477 -3.76 31.70 -11.26
N LEU A 478 -4.37 32.78 -11.74
CA LEU A 478 -3.69 33.78 -12.57
C LEU A 478 -2.93 34.79 -11.68
N PRO A 479 -1.83 35.37 -12.18
CA PRO A 479 -1.15 36.43 -11.46
C PRO A 479 -2.03 37.69 -11.32
N ASN A 480 -1.86 38.40 -10.19
CA ASN A 480 -2.60 39.64 -9.85
C ASN A 480 -2.26 40.84 -10.74
#